data_AF-A0A7Y0X4H5-F1
#
_entry.id   AF-A0A7Y0X4H5-F1
#
_cell.length_a   1.000
_cell.length_b   1.000
_cell.length_c   1.000
_cell.angle_alpha   90.00
_cell.angle_beta   90.00
_cell.angle_gamma   90.00
#
_symmetry.space_group_name_H-M   'P 1'
#
loop_
_entity.id
_entity.type
_entity.pdbx_description
1 polymer ?
#
loop_
_entity_poly.entity_id
_entity_poly.type
_entity_poly.pdbx_seq_one_letter_code
_entity_poly.pdbx_strand_id
1 'polypeptide(L)'
;AGLPINHTVRDLRESGDEIVALSGIFSGTLSWLFQQFDGSVPFNDLVDLAWQQGLTEPDPRSDLDGSDVMRKLVILARESGLDIEPD
;
A
#
# COMPACT_ATOMS: atom_id res chain seq x y z
N ALA A 1 1.37 -10.79 -1.38
CA ALA A 1 1.70 -10.46 0.02
C ALA A 1 1.53 -11.72 0.86
N GLY A 2 2.50 -12.05 1.71
CA GLY A 2 2.49 -13.28 2.55
C GLY A 2 2.42 -13.01 4.05
N LEU A 3 2.26 -11.75 4.47
CA LEU A 3 2.15 -11.40 5.89
C LEU A 3 0.69 -11.55 6.35
N PRO A 4 0.42 -12.26 7.46
CA PRO A 4 -0.93 -12.51 7.96
C PRO A 4 -1.50 -11.30 8.74
N ILE A 5 -1.44 -10.10 8.16
CA ILE A 5 -1.76 -8.85 8.86
C ILE A 5 -3.23 -8.76 9.28
N ASN A 6 -4.14 -9.29 8.47
CA ASN A 6 -5.56 -9.37 8.78
C ASN A 6 -5.83 -10.23 10.02
N HIS A 7 -5.12 -11.36 10.15
CA HIS A 7 -5.21 -12.22 11.33
C HIS A 7 -4.71 -11.48 12.57
N THR A 8 -3.55 -10.82 12.49
CA THR A 8 -3.00 -10.06 13.62
C THR A 8 -3.92 -8.94 14.10
N VAL A 9 -4.50 -8.16 13.18
CA VAL A 9 -5.44 -7.08 13.52
C VAL A 9 -6.67 -7.64 14.23
N ARG A 10 -7.19 -8.75 13.72
CA ARG A 10 -8.35 -9.42 14.30
C ARG A 10 -8.08 -9.99 15.69
N ASP A 11 -6.95 -10.68 15.87
CA ASP A 11 -6.55 -11.26 17.16
C ASP A 11 -6.41 -10.21 18.26
N LEU A 12 -5.77 -9.08 17.96
CA LEU A 12 -5.61 -7.96 18.89
C LEU A 12 -6.98 -7.44 19.34
N ARG A 13 -7.89 -7.24 18.38
CA ARG A 13 -9.25 -6.79 18.67
C ARG A 13 -10.05 -7.80 19.49
N GLU A 14 -9.96 -9.08 19.15
CA GLU A 14 -10.64 -10.17 19.89
C GLU A 14 -10.05 -10.35 21.31
N SER A 15 -8.79 -9.96 21.52
CA SER A 15 -8.13 -9.95 22.84
C SER A 15 -8.50 -8.74 23.70
N GLY A 16 -9.22 -7.76 23.13
CA GLY A 16 -9.63 -6.53 23.81
C GLY A 16 -8.60 -5.40 23.73
N ASP A 17 -7.57 -5.53 22.89
CA ASP A 17 -6.61 -4.46 22.64
C ASP A 17 -7.23 -3.36 21.78
N GLU A 18 -6.81 -2.12 22.04
CA GLU A 18 -7.16 -0.96 21.23
C GLU A 18 -6.06 -0.68 20.20
N ILE A 19 -6.42 -0.73 18.91
CA ILE A 19 -5.48 -0.44 17.82
C ILE A 19 -5.40 1.08 17.64
N VAL A 20 -4.29 1.67 18.09
CA VAL A 20 -4.07 3.13 18.01
C VAL A 20 -3.61 3.58 16.63
N ALA A 21 -2.80 2.77 15.94
CA ALA A 21 -2.27 3.10 14.62
C ALA A 21 -1.86 1.85 13.83
N LEU A 22 -1.96 1.93 12.51
CA LEU A 22 -1.43 0.94 11.57
C LEU A 22 -0.62 1.66 10.49
N SER A 23 0.60 1.22 10.26
CA SER A 23 1.49 1.78 9.24
C SER A 23 2.26 0.67 8.54
N GLY A 24 2.60 0.87 7.27
CA GLY A 24 3.29 -0.13 6.48
C GLY A 24 3.41 0.25 5.01
N ILE A 25 4.11 -0.61 4.27
CA ILE A 25 4.26 -0.49 2.83
C ILE A 25 3.22 -1.38 2.16
N PHE A 26 2.27 -0.77 1.45
CA PHE A 26 1.16 -1.47 0.80
C PHE A 26 1.31 -1.64 -0.71
N SER A 27 2.24 -0.90 -1.33
CA SER A 27 2.59 -1.01 -2.75
C SER A 27 4.10 -1.15 -2.90
N GLY A 28 4.52 -2.23 -3.58
CA GLY A 28 5.93 -2.46 -3.92
C GLY A 28 6.42 -1.44 -4.96
N THR A 29 5.61 -1.17 -5.97
CA THR A 29 5.88 -0.21 -7.05
C THR A 29 6.14 1.19 -6.51
N LEU A 30 5.21 1.73 -5.71
CA LEU A 30 5.35 3.07 -5.13
C LEU A 30 6.52 3.15 -4.15
N SER A 31 6.72 2.10 -3.35
CA SER A 31 7.88 2.02 -2.44
C SER A 31 9.20 2.11 -3.20
N TRP A 32 9.32 1.37 -4.30
CA TRP A 32 10.51 1.40 -5.14
C TRP A 32 10.71 2.80 -5.76
N LEU A 33 9.67 3.36 -6.39
CA LEU A 33 9.73 4.67 -7.03
C LEU A 33 10.17 5.77 -6.06
N PHE A 34 9.57 5.85 -4.87
CA PHE A 34 9.92 6.86 -3.87
C PHE A 34 11.28 6.61 -3.19
N GLN A 35 11.78 5.38 -3.17
CA GLN A 35 13.14 5.10 -2.73
C GLN A 35 14.19 5.56 -3.76
N GLN A 36 13.88 5.50 -5.05
CA GLN A 36 14.81 5.91 -6.11
C GLN A 36 14.72 7.40 -6.46
N PHE A 37 13.56 8.03 -6.23
CA PHE A 37 13.36 9.42 -6.63
C PHE A 37 14.06 10.41 -5.70
N ASP A 38 15.17 10.97 -6.18
CA ASP A 38 15.94 12.04 -5.51
C ASP A 38 15.88 13.39 -6.24
N GLY A 39 15.13 13.46 -7.35
CA GLY A 39 14.98 14.65 -8.19
C GLY A 39 16.12 14.88 -9.19
N SER A 40 17.13 14.00 -9.25
CA SER A 40 18.21 14.07 -10.25
C SER A 40 17.75 13.65 -11.65
N VAL A 41 16.74 12.78 -11.72
CA VAL A 41 16.12 12.31 -12.95
C VAL A 41 14.62 12.64 -12.96
N PRO A 42 14.03 12.88 -14.15
CA PRO A 42 12.59 13.04 -14.28
C PRO A 42 11.83 11.82 -13.74
N PHE A 43 10.70 12.06 -13.06
CA PHE A 43 9.91 10.99 -12.45
C PHE A 43 9.35 10.00 -13.49
N ASN A 44 8.98 10.48 -14.68
CA ASN A 44 8.50 9.62 -15.77
C ASN A 44 9.59 8.61 -16.21
N ASP A 45 10.86 9.01 -16.23
CA ASP A 45 11.95 8.13 -16.61
C ASP A 45 12.14 7.00 -15.57
N LEU A 46 11.88 7.28 -14.29
CA LEU A 46 11.86 6.25 -13.23
C LEU A 46 10.66 5.31 -13.37
N VAL A 47 9.49 5.82 -13.74
CA VAL A 47 8.30 4.99 -14.01
C VAL A 47 8.56 4.05 -15.19
N ASP A 48 9.15 4.56 -16.27
CA ASP A 48 9.53 3.75 -17.43
C ASP A 48 10.56 2.68 -17.05
N LEU A 49 11.53 3.01 -16.21
CA LEU A 49 12.51 2.05 -15.68
C LEU A 49 11.84 0.96 -14.83
N ALA A 50 10.91 1.33 -13.95
CA ALA A 50 10.15 0.36 -13.14
C ALA A 50 9.33 -0.59 -14.03
N TRP A 51 8.70 -0.05 -15.07
CA TRP A 51 7.91 -0.85 -16.03
C TRP A 51 8.80 -1.82 -16.81
N GLN A 52 9.97 -1.36 -17.29
CA GLN A 52 10.95 -2.22 -17.98
C GLN A 52 11.49 -3.35 -17.09
N GLN A 53 11.58 -3.12 -15.77
CA GLN A 53 11.98 -4.13 -14.78
C GLN A 53 10.84 -5.07 -14.39
N GLY A 54 9.62 -4.88 -14.91
CA GLY A 54 8.44 -5.67 -14.56
C GLY A 54 7.95 -5.42 -13.13
N LEU A 55 8.23 -4.23 -12.57
CA LEU A 55 7.81 -3.86 -11.22
C LEU A 55 6.40 -3.27 -11.16
N THR A 56 5.86 -2.81 -12.29
CA THR A 56 4.52 -2.20 -12.37
C THR A 56 3.51 -3.15 -13.01
N GLU A 57 2.24 -2.80 -12.90
CA GLU A 57 1.17 -3.35 -13.74
C GLU A 57 1.38 -2.98 -15.24
N PRO A 58 0.67 -3.63 -16.19
CA PRO A 58 0.77 -3.31 -17.62
C PRO A 58 0.51 -1.83 -17.94
N ASP A 59 -0.37 -1.19 -17.17
CA ASP A 59 -0.57 0.25 -17.14
C ASP A 59 -0.08 0.83 -15.79
N PRO A 60 1.10 1.48 -15.75
CA PRO A 60 1.70 2.02 -14.53
C PRO A 60 0.82 3.01 -13.78
N ARG A 61 -0.15 3.65 -14.46
CA ARG A 61 -1.07 4.58 -13.82
C ARG A 61 -1.91 3.92 -12.72
N SER A 62 -2.15 2.62 -12.85
CA SER A 62 -2.91 1.82 -11.86
C SER A 62 -2.16 1.66 -10.54
N ASP A 63 -0.81 1.65 -10.57
CA ASP A 63 0.01 1.67 -9.36
C ASP A 63 0.07 3.08 -8.75
N LEU A 64 0.12 4.10 -9.62
CA LEU A 64 0.28 5.51 -9.24
C LEU A 64 -0.99 6.15 -8.68
N ASP A 65 -2.17 5.66 -9.05
CA ASP A 65 -3.45 6.18 -8.55
C ASP A 65 -3.71 5.85 -7.07
N GLY A 66 -2.94 4.94 -6.49
CA GLY A 66 -3.03 4.56 -5.07
C GLY A 66 -4.31 3.79 -4.69
N SER A 67 -5.16 3.42 -5.65
CA SER A 67 -6.43 2.75 -5.41
C SER A 67 -6.27 1.37 -4.77
N ASP A 68 -5.21 0.63 -5.12
CA ASP A 68 -4.86 -0.65 -4.49
C ASP A 68 -4.43 -0.46 -3.02
N VAL A 69 -3.63 0.58 -2.74
CA VAL A 69 -3.21 0.94 -1.37
C VAL A 69 -4.43 1.33 -0.53
N MET A 70 -5.31 2.17 -1.08
CA MET A 70 -6.54 2.59 -0.42
C MET A 70 -7.41 1.39 -0.06
N ARG A 71 -7.65 0.48 -1.00
CA ARG A 71 -8.45 -0.73 -0.76
C ARG A 71 -7.88 -1.59 0.37
N LYS A 72 -6.55 -1.78 0.42
CA LYS A 72 -5.88 -2.52 1.50
C LYS A 72 -6.06 -1.83 2.86
N LEU A 73 -5.91 -0.51 2.91
CA LEU A 73 -6.07 0.26 4.14
C LEU A 73 -7.51 0.27 4.65
N VAL A 74 -8.50 0.40 3.77
CA VAL A 74 -9.93 0.33 4.14
C VAL A 74 -10.27 -1.03 4.76
N ILE A 75 -9.79 -2.12 4.17
CA ILE A 75 -9.98 -3.47 4.73
C ILE A 75 -9.40 -3.54 6.15
N LEU A 76 -8.17 -3.07 6.35
CA LEU A 76 -7.53 -3.10 7.68
C LEU A 76 -8.22 -2.18 8.70
N ALA A 77 -8.69 -1.01 8.27
CA ALA A 77 -9.46 -0.12 9.11
C ALA A 77 -10.76 -0.79 9.61
N ARG A 78 -11.48 -1.49 8.73
CA ARG A 78 -12.68 -2.26 9.09
C ARG A 78 -12.39 -3.39 10.06
N GLU A 79 -11.33 -4.16 9.80
CA GLU A 79 -10.90 -5.22 10.71
C GLU A 79 -10.54 -4.66 12.10
N SER A 80 -9.94 -3.46 12.16
CA SER A 80 -9.66 -2.75 13.41
C SER A 80 -10.90 -2.17 14.11
N GLY A 81 -12.08 -2.25 13.49
CA GLY A 81 -13.35 -1.78 14.07
C GLY A 81 -13.79 -0.38 13.65
N LEU A 82 -13.12 0.24 12.68
CA LEU A 82 -13.52 1.53 12.12
C LEU A 82 -14.52 1.34 10.97
N ASP A 83 -15.59 2.13 10.96
CA ASP A 83 -16.55 2.16 9.86
C ASP A 83 -16.14 3.21 8.82
N ILE A 84 -15.34 2.80 7.84
CA ILE A 84 -14.78 3.64 6.78
C ILE A 84 -15.17 3.06 5.41
N GLU A 85 -15.57 3.95 4.50
CA GLU A 85 -15.76 3.70 3.08
C GLU A 85 -14.73 4.50 2.26
N PRO A 86 -14.26 3.98 1.11
CA PRO A 86 -13.49 4.78 0.17
C PRO A 86 -14.39 5.83 -0.48
N ASP A 87 -13.90 7.07 -0.56
CA ASP A 87 -14.55 8.18 -1.30
C ASP A 87 -14.46 8.01 -2.82
#